data_AF-A0A3A6TGR5-F1
#
_entry.id   AF-A0A3A6TGR5-F1
#
_cell.length_a   1.000
_cell.length_b   1.000
_cell.length_c   1.000
_cell.angle_alpha   90.00
_cell.angle_beta   90.00
_cell.angle_gamma   90.00
#
_symmetry.space_group_name_H-M   'P 1'
#
loop_
_entity.id
_entity.type
_entity.pdbx_description
1 polymer ?
#
loop_
_entity_poly.entity_id
_entity_poly.type
_entity_poly.pdbx_seq_one_letter_code
_entity_poly.pdbx_strand_id
1 'polypeptide(L)'
;MFNFLINTLSSEVNDSHGVYKSFSALVLAEVVRVDRKSPYLTAEQRLLAVKTAVQYLNSINDYRGFDDTVGWRHAIAHGADLMLQLMLNQQVEKNSLDEMLTALANQITPQNGHFYIYGEPERIARPIIYTFLRQQHTLAEWDFFIAKISNPEPYRNWNHVFKSQQSLAKLHNTKSFLFSLYANIKNSKNETLKKMVPAIEAAMKRIN
;
A
#
# COMPACT_ATOMS: atom_id res chain seq x y z
N MET A 1 -4.58 -16.79 18.00
CA MET A 1 -4.60 -15.42 17.43
C MET A 1 -4.55 -15.42 15.90
N PHE A 2 -3.50 -15.97 15.26
CA PHE A 2 -3.34 -15.95 13.79
C PHE A 2 -4.60 -16.40 13.00
N ASN A 3 -5.08 -17.64 13.21
CA ASN A 3 -6.25 -18.16 12.49
C ASN A 3 -7.51 -17.30 12.66
N PHE A 4 -7.72 -16.75 13.86
CA PHE A 4 -8.87 -15.88 14.14
C PHE A 4 -8.83 -14.59 13.30
N LEU A 5 -7.65 -13.98 13.18
CA LEU A 5 -7.47 -12.75 12.39
C LEU A 5 -7.57 -13.03 10.89
N ILE A 6 -7.01 -14.16 10.42
CA ILE A 6 -7.18 -14.59 9.03
C ILE A 6 -8.67 -14.73 8.70
N ASN A 7 -9.42 -15.48 9.51
CA ASN A 7 -10.85 -15.65 9.30
C ASN A 7 -11.59 -14.30 9.33
N THR A 8 -11.24 -13.42 10.28
CA THR A 8 -11.86 -12.10 10.38
C THR A 8 -11.69 -11.26 9.12
N LEU A 9 -10.50 -11.26 8.51
CA LEU A 9 -10.26 -10.48 7.29
C LEU A 9 -10.88 -11.12 6.04
N SER A 10 -10.95 -12.46 5.99
CA SER A 10 -11.50 -13.21 4.86
C SER A 10 -13.03 -13.36 4.86
N SER A 11 -13.70 -13.19 6.00
CA SER A 11 -15.16 -13.31 6.10
C SER A 11 -15.88 -11.98 5.93
N GLU A 12 -17.13 -12.00 5.49
CA GLU A 12 -18.01 -10.84 5.64
C GLU A 12 -18.29 -10.59 7.12
N VAL A 13 -18.28 -9.32 7.51
CA VAL A 13 -18.58 -8.89 8.88
C VAL A 13 -19.59 -7.76 8.82
N ASN A 14 -20.56 -7.75 9.74
CA ASN A 14 -21.41 -6.59 9.93
C ASN A 14 -20.64 -5.56 10.76
N ASP A 15 -19.97 -4.63 10.08
CA ASP A 15 -19.14 -3.58 10.65
C ASP A 15 -19.54 -2.23 10.06
N SER A 16 -20.74 -1.75 10.39
CA SER A 16 -21.29 -0.50 9.86
C SER A 16 -20.38 0.72 10.11
N HIS A 17 -19.57 0.65 11.16
CA HIS A 17 -18.63 1.71 11.53
C HIS A 17 -17.25 1.56 10.86
N GLY A 18 -16.94 0.42 10.24
CA GLY A 18 -15.68 0.16 9.52
C GLY A 18 -14.46 0.02 10.45
N VAL A 19 -14.66 -0.29 11.72
CA VAL A 19 -13.61 -0.31 12.75
C VAL A 19 -13.00 -1.70 12.88
N TYR A 20 -13.83 -2.74 12.93
CA TYR A 20 -13.43 -4.07 13.33
C TYR A 20 -12.39 -4.70 12.40
N LYS A 21 -12.63 -4.68 11.07
CA LYS A 21 -11.67 -5.24 10.11
C LYS A 21 -10.39 -4.41 10.03
N SER A 22 -10.52 -3.09 10.10
CA SER A 22 -9.38 -2.18 10.09
C SER A 22 -8.41 -2.48 11.25
N PHE A 23 -8.90 -2.61 12.48
CA PHE A 23 -8.05 -2.93 13.62
C PHE A 23 -7.59 -4.39 13.64
N SER A 24 -8.38 -5.32 13.11
CA SER A 24 -7.95 -6.70 12.94
C SER A 24 -6.73 -6.80 12.00
N ALA A 25 -6.69 -6.01 10.94
CA ALA A 25 -5.53 -5.91 10.06
C ALA A 25 -4.30 -5.34 10.79
N LEU A 26 -4.49 -4.32 11.63
CA LEU A 26 -3.42 -3.76 12.45
C LEU A 26 -2.85 -4.78 13.45
N VAL A 27 -3.72 -5.55 14.11
CA VAL A 27 -3.27 -6.62 15.02
C VAL A 27 -2.58 -7.74 14.25
N LEU A 28 -3.10 -8.12 13.07
CA LEU A 28 -2.43 -9.11 12.23
C LEU A 28 -1.05 -8.64 11.79
N ALA A 29 -0.86 -7.35 11.53
CA ALA A 29 0.46 -6.78 11.24
C ALA A 29 1.46 -7.07 12.36
N GLU A 30 1.05 -6.92 13.63
CA GLU A 30 1.89 -7.26 14.78
C GLU A 30 2.15 -8.75 14.91
N VAL A 31 1.14 -9.59 14.64
CA VAL A 31 1.29 -11.06 14.65
C VAL A 31 2.31 -11.53 13.60
N VAL A 32 2.23 -11.04 12.37
CA VAL A 32 3.20 -11.41 11.32
C VAL A 32 4.55 -10.69 11.49
N ARG A 33 4.60 -9.57 12.23
CA ARG A 33 5.87 -8.96 12.66
C ARG A 33 6.62 -9.84 13.65
N VAL A 34 5.91 -10.51 14.57
CA VAL A 34 6.52 -11.50 15.46
C VAL A 34 7.15 -12.60 14.63
N ASP A 35 6.41 -13.17 13.67
CA ASP A 35 6.93 -14.20 12.77
C ASP A 35 8.17 -13.73 11.98
N ARG A 36 8.15 -12.50 11.46
CA ARG A 36 9.33 -11.92 10.79
C ARG A 36 10.58 -11.86 11.69
N LYS A 37 10.41 -11.59 12.99
CA LYS A 37 11.53 -11.42 13.94
C LYS A 37 11.95 -12.75 14.59
N SER A 38 10.98 -13.59 14.89
CA SER A 38 11.13 -14.90 15.53
C SER A 38 10.15 -15.84 14.81
N PRO A 39 10.61 -16.51 13.73
CA PRO A 39 9.74 -17.33 12.89
C PRO A 39 9.03 -18.42 13.67
N TYR A 40 7.71 -18.49 13.49
CA TYR A 40 6.86 -19.50 14.11
C TYR A 40 5.73 -19.98 13.18
N LEU A 41 5.43 -19.24 12.11
CA LEU A 41 4.48 -19.63 11.09
C LEU A 41 5.13 -20.56 10.07
N THR A 42 4.38 -21.57 9.63
CA THR A 42 4.80 -22.42 8.51
C THR A 42 4.81 -21.64 7.19
N ALA A 43 5.42 -22.21 6.15
CA ALA A 43 5.41 -21.59 4.82
C ALA A 43 3.98 -21.39 4.30
N GLU A 44 3.09 -22.36 4.52
CA GLU A 44 1.68 -22.33 4.14
C GLU A 44 0.93 -21.23 4.89
N GLN A 45 1.18 -21.07 6.20
CA GLN A 45 0.57 -20.00 6.99
C GLN A 45 1.04 -18.62 6.55
N ARG A 46 2.33 -18.46 6.23
CA ARG A 46 2.86 -17.19 5.70
C ARG A 46 2.26 -16.87 4.34
N LEU A 47 2.13 -17.85 3.46
CA LEU A 47 1.46 -17.67 2.17
C LEU A 47 -0.02 -17.31 2.36
N LEU A 48 -0.72 -17.97 3.27
CA LEU A 48 -2.11 -17.64 3.62
C LEU A 48 -2.24 -16.21 4.13
N ALA A 49 -1.30 -15.74 4.95
CA ALA A 49 -1.27 -14.35 5.43
C ALA A 49 -1.10 -13.35 4.28
N VAL A 50 -0.20 -13.63 3.34
CA VAL A 50 -0.02 -12.82 2.12
C VAL A 50 -1.32 -12.76 1.32
N LYS A 51 -1.92 -13.91 1.01
CA LYS A 51 -3.16 -13.98 0.21
C LYS A 51 -4.31 -13.24 0.89
N THR A 52 -4.44 -13.41 2.19
CA THR A 52 -5.44 -12.71 3.00
C THR A 52 -5.22 -11.21 3.00
N ALA A 53 -3.97 -10.74 3.16
CA ALA A 53 -3.65 -9.32 3.12
C ALA A 53 -3.95 -8.69 1.75
N VAL A 54 -3.59 -9.39 0.65
CA VAL A 54 -3.87 -8.96 -0.72
C VAL A 54 -5.37 -8.86 -0.99
N GLN A 55 -6.13 -9.89 -0.61
CA GLN A 55 -7.58 -9.90 -0.76
C GLN A 55 -8.24 -8.81 0.09
N TYR A 56 -7.84 -8.68 1.35
CA TYR A 56 -8.33 -7.63 2.25
C TYR A 56 -8.10 -6.24 1.65
N LEU A 57 -6.86 -5.92 1.27
CA LEU A 57 -6.51 -4.60 0.72
C LEU A 57 -7.29 -4.28 -0.56
N ASN A 58 -7.47 -5.26 -1.46
CA ASN A 58 -8.26 -5.09 -2.69
C ASN A 58 -9.77 -4.96 -2.43
N SER A 59 -10.27 -5.51 -1.31
CA SER A 59 -11.69 -5.46 -0.95
C SER A 59 -12.12 -4.14 -0.32
N ILE A 60 -11.19 -3.30 0.13
CA ILE A 60 -11.50 -2.05 0.81
C ILE A 60 -12.17 -1.08 -0.17
N ASN A 61 -13.41 -0.70 0.16
CA ASN A 61 -14.19 0.33 -0.50
C ASN A 61 -14.69 1.42 0.49
N ASP A 62 -14.49 1.20 1.79
CA ASP A 62 -14.69 2.18 2.86
C ASP A 62 -13.36 2.85 3.19
N TYR A 63 -13.26 4.13 2.85
CA TYR A 63 -12.07 4.96 3.01
C TYR A 63 -12.23 6.01 4.11
N ARG A 64 -13.27 5.89 4.94
CA ARG A 64 -13.45 6.83 6.04
C ARG A 64 -12.25 6.73 6.98
N GLY A 65 -11.81 7.89 7.47
CA GLY A 65 -10.78 8.05 8.48
C GLY A 65 -11.36 8.45 9.84
N PHE A 66 -10.60 9.26 10.61
CA PHE A 66 -11.01 9.74 11.93
C PHE A 66 -12.42 10.36 11.96
N ASP A 67 -13.10 10.13 13.08
CA ASP A 67 -14.45 10.58 13.39
C ASP A 67 -14.52 10.98 14.86
N ASP A 68 -15.13 12.12 15.18
CA ASP A 68 -15.17 12.62 16.56
C ASP A 68 -16.03 11.76 17.51
N THR A 69 -16.93 10.93 16.96
CA THR A 69 -17.81 10.07 17.76
C THR A 69 -17.30 8.62 17.80
N VAL A 70 -16.95 8.08 16.64
CA VAL A 70 -16.54 6.67 16.48
C VAL A 70 -15.05 6.48 16.72
N GLY A 71 -14.24 7.52 16.52
CA GLY A 71 -12.78 7.46 16.59
C GLY A 71 -12.14 7.03 15.28
N TRP A 72 -10.96 6.41 15.37
CA TRP A 72 -10.21 5.99 14.19
C TRP A 72 -10.85 4.78 13.50
N ARG A 73 -10.79 4.87 12.18
CA ARG A 73 -10.92 3.80 11.19
C ARG A 73 -9.85 4.13 10.16
N HIS A 74 -9.11 3.13 9.72
CA HIS A 74 -7.95 3.39 8.86
C HIS A 74 -7.58 2.17 8.04
N ALA A 75 -8.57 1.61 7.33
CA ALA A 75 -8.45 0.32 6.66
C ALA A 75 -7.26 0.27 5.71
N ILE A 76 -7.03 1.35 4.94
CA ILE A 76 -5.90 1.47 4.01
C ILE A 76 -4.56 1.55 4.75
N ALA A 77 -4.43 2.40 5.77
CA ALA A 77 -3.17 2.50 6.52
C ALA A 77 -2.83 1.20 7.26
N HIS A 78 -3.80 0.61 7.97
CA HIS A 78 -3.59 -0.64 8.70
C HIS A 78 -3.32 -1.82 7.74
N GLY A 79 -3.98 -1.84 6.57
CA GLY A 79 -3.66 -2.77 5.49
C GLY A 79 -2.23 -2.60 4.98
N ALA A 80 -1.78 -1.35 4.79
CA ALA A 80 -0.40 -1.06 4.38
C ALA A 80 0.63 -1.45 5.45
N ASP A 81 0.31 -1.34 6.75
CA ASP A 81 1.18 -1.81 7.82
C ASP A 81 1.31 -3.34 7.82
N LEU A 82 0.21 -4.05 7.59
CA LEU A 82 0.23 -5.50 7.41
C LEU A 82 1.11 -5.89 6.22
N MET A 83 0.94 -5.22 5.07
CA MET A 83 1.79 -5.43 3.89
C MET A 83 3.27 -5.19 4.21
N LEU A 84 3.59 -4.11 4.94
CA LEU A 84 4.96 -3.80 5.34
C LEU A 84 5.60 -4.95 6.12
N GLN A 85 4.91 -5.53 7.11
CA GLN A 85 5.48 -6.60 7.93
C GLN A 85 5.68 -7.88 7.12
N LEU A 86 4.77 -8.21 6.20
CA LEU A 86 4.90 -9.36 5.30
C LEU A 86 6.05 -9.15 4.29
N MET A 87 6.12 -7.99 3.64
CA MET A 87 7.15 -7.67 2.66
C MET A 87 8.57 -7.60 3.24
N LEU A 88 8.70 -7.24 4.53
CA LEU A 88 9.97 -7.27 5.24
C LEU A 88 10.43 -8.68 5.60
N ASN A 89 9.56 -9.70 5.55
CA ASN A 89 9.90 -11.07 5.88
C ASN A 89 10.67 -11.72 4.72
N GLN A 90 11.93 -12.12 4.97
CA GLN A 90 12.81 -12.69 3.93
C GLN A 90 12.30 -14.02 3.38
N GLN A 91 11.43 -14.71 4.13
CA GLN A 91 10.84 -15.97 3.73
C GLN A 91 9.60 -15.80 2.82
N VAL A 92 9.19 -14.55 2.53
CA VAL A 92 8.19 -14.24 1.49
C VAL A 92 8.90 -14.08 0.14
N GLU A 93 8.41 -14.81 -0.86
CA GLU A 93 9.04 -14.91 -2.18
C GLU A 93 8.63 -13.77 -3.12
N LYS A 94 9.41 -13.56 -4.18
CA LYS A 94 9.19 -12.49 -5.16
C LYS A 94 7.78 -12.48 -5.74
N ASN A 95 7.22 -13.64 -6.09
CA ASN A 95 5.87 -13.72 -6.65
C ASN A 95 4.81 -13.16 -5.68
N SER A 96 4.98 -13.40 -4.37
CA SER A 96 4.13 -12.80 -3.34
C SER A 96 4.35 -11.29 -3.21
N LEU A 97 5.59 -10.81 -3.36
CA LEU A 97 5.88 -9.37 -3.42
C LEU A 97 5.18 -8.71 -4.61
N ASP A 98 5.18 -9.35 -5.78
CA ASP A 98 4.53 -8.84 -7.00
C ASP A 98 3.00 -8.66 -6.81
N GLU A 99 2.34 -9.63 -6.17
CA GLU A 99 0.92 -9.54 -5.84
C GLU A 99 0.63 -8.42 -4.85
N MET A 100 1.44 -8.29 -3.79
CA MET A 100 1.27 -7.24 -2.80
C MET A 100 1.56 -5.84 -3.36
N LEU A 101 2.58 -5.70 -4.23
CA LEU A 101 2.86 -4.44 -4.94
C LEU A 101 1.68 -4.02 -5.82
N THR A 102 1.07 -4.98 -6.51
CA THR A 102 -0.12 -4.73 -7.34
C THR A 102 -1.29 -4.26 -6.47
N ALA A 103 -1.55 -4.92 -5.34
CA ALA A 103 -2.62 -4.54 -4.42
C ALA A 103 -2.42 -3.13 -3.82
N LEU A 104 -1.18 -2.81 -3.42
CA LEU A 104 -0.82 -1.48 -2.94
C LEU A 104 -0.99 -0.42 -4.03
N ALA A 105 -0.56 -0.70 -5.27
CA ALA A 105 -0.70 0.21 -6.39
C ALA A 105 -2.16 0.56 -6.69
N ASN A 106 -3.06 -0.43 -6.61
CA ASN A 106 -4.50 -0.21 -6.78
C ASN A 106 -5.09 0.73 -5.73
N GLN A 107 -4.51 0.75 -4.52
CA GLN A 107 -4.95 1.64 -3.45
C GLN A 107 -4.23 2.99 -3.42
N ILE A 108 -3.26 3.28 -4.30
CA ILE A 108 -2.69 4.63 -4.43
C ILE A 108 -3.77 5.60 -4.93
N THR A 109 -4.60 5.18 -5.88
CA THR A 109 -5.71 5.98 -6.41
C THR A 109 -7.01 5.17 -6.39
N PRO A 110 -7.82 5.27 -5.33
CA PRO A 110 -9.08 4.54 -5.24
C PRO A 110 -10.06 5.00 -6.31
N GLN A 111 -10.82 4.05 -6.87
CA GLN A 111 -11.69 4.30 -8.04
C GLN A 111 -12.92 5.16 -7.73
N ASN A 112 -13.33 5.24 -6.47
CA ASN A 112 -14.51 5.99 -6.04
C ASN A 112 -14.26 7.51 -5.89
N GLY A 113 -13.07 8.01 -6.24
CA GLY A 113 -12.75 9.42 -6.15
C GLY A 113 -12.51 9.93 -4.73
N HIS A 114 -12.15 9.05 -3.79
CA HIS A 114 -11.81 9.45 -2.43
C HIS A 114 -10.44 10.16 -2.37
N PHE A 115 -10.35 11.25 -1.59
CA PHE A 115 -9.11 11.97 -1.31
C PHE A 115 -8.49 11.46 -0.01
N TYR A 116 -7.24 11.01 -0.08
CA TYR A 116 -6.51 10.61 1.12
C TYR A 116 -6.00 11.81 1.90
N ILE A 117 -6.44 11.95 3.16
CA ILE A 117 -6.13 13.11 3.99
C ILE A 117 -5.57 12.73 5.37
N TYR A 118 -5.43 11.44 5.68
CA TYR A 118 -5.01 10.94 6.99
C TYR A 118 -3.68 10.17 6.95
N GLY A 119 -2.81 10.50 6.00
CA GLY A 119 -1.46 9.94 5.89
C GLY A 119 -1.36 8.58 5.20
N GLU A 120 -2.43 8.11 4.56
CA GLU A 120 -2.45 6.90 3.74
C GLU A 120 -1.30 6.85 2.72
N PRO A 121 -0.98 7.93 1.97
CA PRO A 121 0.04 7.86 0.93
C PRO A 121 1.42 7.53 1.50
N GLU A 122 1.75 8.04 2.68
CA GLU A 122 3.00 7.71 3.38
C GLU A 122 3.00 6.25 3.85
N ARG A 123 1.88 5.79 4.43
CA ARG A 123 1.74 4.41 4.92
C ARG A 123 1.85 3.40 3.79
N ILE A 124 1.32 3.70 2.60
CA ILE A 124 1.47 2.89 1.38
C ILE A 124 2.91 2.95 0.83
N ALA A 125 3.57 4.11 0.89
CA ALA A 125 4.94 4.25 0.37
C ALA A 125 5.95 3.35 1.13
N ARG A 126 5.80 3.19 2.45
CA ARG A 126 6.72 2.41 3.30
C ARG A 126 6.93 0.95 2.81
N PRO A 127 5.89 0.10 2.63
CA PRO A 127 6.08 -1.26 2.12
C PRO A 127 6.76 -1.31 0.75
N ILE A 128 6.48 -0.34 -0.13
CA ILE A 128 7.11 -0.24 -1.46
C ILE A 128 8.61 0.05 -1.35
N ILE A 129 9.00 1.01 -0.50
CA ILE A 129 10.41 1.34 -0.23
C ILE A 129 11.19 0.13 0.27
N TYR A 130 10.62 -0.61 1.23
CA TYR A 130 11.30 -1.79 1.79
C TYR A 130 11.32 -2.98 0.82
N THR A 131 10.32 -3.10 -0.07
CA THR A 131 10.36 -4.08 -1.16
C THR A 131 11.47 -3.75 -2.16
N PHE A 132 11.65 -2.46 -2.49
CA PHE A 132 12.77 -2.01 -3.34
C PHE A 132 14.13 -2.36 -2.72
N LEU A 133 14.27 -2.18 -1.40
CA LEU A 133 15.48 -2.56 -0.66
C LEU A 133 15.78 -4.07 -0.65
N ARG A 134 14.79 -4.93 -0.95
CA ARG A 134 15.02 -6.38 -1.06
C ARG A 134 15.81 -6.79 -2.29
N GLN A 135 15.91 -5.92 -3.30
CA GLN A 135 16.69 -6.17 -4.52
C GLN A 135 16.31 -7.48 -5.23
N GLN A 136 15.05 -7.91 -5.10
CA GLN A 136 14.50 -9.06 -5.85
C GLN A 136 13.93 -8.66 -7.22
N HIS A 137 13.83 -7.35 -7.47
CA HIS A 137 13.34 -6.77 -8.72
C HIS A 137 14.46 -5.94 -9.35
N THR A 138 14.53 -6.00 -10.67
CA THR A 138 15.40 -5.19 -11.50
C THR A 138 14.97 -3.72 -11.48
N LEU A 139 15.88 -2.81 -11.86
CA LEU A 139 15.54 -1.40 -12.02
C LEU A 139 14.48 -1.20 -13.11
N ALA A 140 14.49 -2.00 -14.18
CA ALA A 140 13.49 -1.94 -15.23
C ALA A 140 12.07 -2.29 -14.74
N GLU A 141 11.94 -3.29 -13.86
CA GLU A 141 10.65 -3.60 -13.21
C GLU A 141 10.15 -2.43 -12.33
N TRP A 142 11.06 -1.76 -11.62
CA TRP A 142 10.72 -0.59 -10.82
C TRP A 142 10.35 0.64 -11.66
N ASP A 143 11.08 0.88 -12.75
CA ASP A 143 10.75 1.94 -13.70
C ASP A 143 9.36 1.71 -14.30
N PHE A 144 9.05 0.48 -14.67
CA PHE A 144 7.72 0.08 -15.14
C PHE A 144 6.65 0.30 -14.06
N PHE A 145 6.91 -0.13 -12.82
CA PHE A 145 5.99 0.07 -11.70
C PHE A 145 5.71 1.56 -11.44
N ILE A 146 6.75 2.41 -11.39
CA ILE A 146 6.63 3.85 -11.16
C ILE A 146 5.94 4.56 -12.34
N ALA A 147 6.19 4.12 -13.57
CA ALA A 147 5.46 4.61 -14.74
C ALA A 147 3.97 4.24 -14.69
N LYS A 148 3.64 3.02 -14.24
CA LYS A 148 2.25 2.55 -14.12
C LYS A 148 1.45 3.37 -13.10
N ILE A 149 2.00 3.62 -11.91
CA ILE A 149 1.29 4.38 -10.85
C ILE A 149 1.08 5.87 -11.22
N SER A 150 1.92 6.41 -12.10
CA SER A 150 1.85 7.79 -12.58
C SER A 150 1.12 7.92 -13.92
N ASN A 151 0.51 6.84 -14.41
CA ASN A 151 -0.28 6.84 -15.63
C ASN A 151 -1.59 7.64 -15.41
N PRO A 152 -1.90 8.62 -16.28
CA PRO A 152 -3.14 9.39 -16.20
C PRO A 152 -4.41 8.57 -16.49
N GLU A 153 -4.32 7.33 -16.98
CA GLU A 153 -5.47 6.47 -17.27
C GLU A 153 -6.52 6.46 -16.14
N PRO A 154 -7.82 6.54 -16.49
CA PRO A 154 -8.40 6.49 -17.84
C PRO A 154 -8.38 7.84 -18.59
N TYR A 155 -7.71 8.87 -18.07
CA TYR A 155 -7.61 10.18 -18.71
C TYR A 155 -6.50 10.22 -19.76
N ARG A 156 -6.69 10.98 -20.83
CA ARG A 156 -5.72 11.12 -21.92
C ARG A 156 -4.37 11.67 -21.46
N ASN A 157 -4.38 12.63 -20.53
CA ASN A 157 -3.20 13.22 -19.91
C ASN A 157 -3.60 13.95 -18.62
N TRP A 158 -2.61 14.37 -17.83
CA TRP A 158 -2.81 15.07 -16.57
C TRP A 158 -3.43 16.48 -16.72
N ASN A 159 -3.41 17.10 -17.91
CA ASN A 159 -4.09 18.40 -18.14
C ASN A 159 -5.61 18.27 -18.20
N HIS A 160 -6.15 17.06 -18.38
CA HIS A 160 -7.59 16.81 -18.47
C HIS A 160 -8.24 16.37 -17.15
N VAL A 161 -7.48 16.27 -16.05
CA VAL A 161 -7.98 15.76 -14.77
C VAL A 161 -8.66 16.81 -13.88
N PHE A 162 -8.83 18.04 -14.36
CA PHE A 162 -9.47 19.12 -13.62
C PHE A 162 -10.98 19.21 -13.87
N LYS A 163 -11.63 18.09 -14.23
CA LYS A 163 -13.01 18.05 -14.71
C LYS A 163 -14.01 17.37 -13.77
N SER A 164 -13.56 16.63 -12.77
CA SER A 164 -14.43 16.01 -11.76
C SER A 164 -13.70 15.79 -10.43
N GLN A 165 -14.46 15.55 -9.35
CA GLN A 165 -13.90 15.16 -8.06
C GLN A 165 -13.07 13.88 -8.17
N GLN A 166 -13.54 12.91 -8.95
CA GLN A 166 -12.83 11.65 -9.18
C GLN A 166 -11.46 11.87 -9.84
N SER A 167 -11.39 12.73 -10.86
CA SER A 167 -10.13 13.01 -11.56
C SER A 167 -9.18 13.85 -10.70
N LEU A 168 -9.71 14.78 -9.91
CA LEU A 168 -8.95 15.56 -8.93
C LEU A 168 -8.40 14.69 -7.80
N ALA A 169 -9.18 13.73 -7.29
CA ALA A 169 -8.74 12.78 -6.28
C ALA A 169 -7.60 11.89 -6.80
N LYS A 170 -7.69 11.42 -8.05
CA LYS A 170 -6.60 10.69 -8.70
C LYS A 170 -5.32 11.53 -8.73
N LEU A 171 -5.38 12.77 -9.23
CA LEU A 171 -4.23 13.68 -9.27
C LEU A 171 -3.65 13.93 -7.88
N HIS A 172 -4.52 14.26 -6.91
CA HIS A 172 -4.15 14.52 -5.53
C HIS A 172 -3.41 13.33 -4.93
N ASN A 173 -4.01 12.14 -4.98
CA ASN A 173 -3.44 10.96 -4.31
C ASN A 173 -2.16 10.48 -5.01
N THR A 174 -2.09 10.53 -6.35
CA THR A 174 -0.84 10.23 -7.09
C THR A 174 0.27 11.20 -6.69
N LYS A 175 -0.01 12.51 -6.61
CA LYS A 175 0.97 13.51 -6.16
C LYS A 175 1.43 13.24 -4.73
N SER A 176 0.48 13.08 -3.80
CA SER A 176 0.78 12.84 -2.39
C SER A 176 1.60 11.56 -2.18
N PHE A 177 1.31 10.50 -2.95
CA PHE A 177 2.11 9.27 -2.93
C PHE A 177 3.53 9.50 -3.44
N LEU A 178 3.71 10.10 -4.62
CA LEU A 178 5.06 10.34 -5.17
C LEU A 178 5.87 11.28 -4.29
N PHE A 179 5.25 12.30 -3.69
CA PHE A 179 5.92 13.19 -2.74
C PHE A 179 6.33 12.46 -1.46
N SER A 180 5.46 11.60 -0.92
CA SER A 180 5.81 10.76 0.23
C SER A 180 6.98 9.83 -0.08
N LEU A 181 6.95 9.18 -1.25
CA LEU A 181 8.02 8.31 -1.71
C LEU A 181 9.34 9.08 -1.89
N TYR A 182 9.28 10.24 -2.54
CA TYR A 182 10.44 11.11 -2.79
C TYR A 182 11.06 11.61 -1.48
N ALA A 183 10.24 12.15 -0.57
CA ALA A 183 10.70 12.71 0.70
C ALA A 183 11.43 11.67 1.57
N ASN A 184 10.97 10.41 1.54
CA ASN A 184 11.58 9.32 2.28
C ASN A 184 12.89 8.78 1.66
N ILE A 185 13.10 9.00 0.34
CA ILE A 185 14.22 8.39 -0.40
C ILE A 185 15.31 9.40 -0.77
N LYS A 186 14.95 10.63 -1.19
CA LYS A 186 15.85 11.56 -1.90
C LYS A 186 17.16 11.83 -1.17
N ASN A 187 17.11 12.01 0.14
CA ASN A 187 18.28 12.34 0.97
C ASN A 187 18.89 11.11 1.65
N SER A 188 18.46 9.90 1.28
CA SER A 188 18.99 8.67 1.87
C SER A 188 20.45 8.47 1.48
N LYS A 189 21.26 8.04 2.46
CA LYS A 189 22.65 7.63 2.23
C LYS A 189 22.76 6.20 1.68
N ASN A 190 21.65 5.46 1.60
CA ASN A 190 21.63 4.10 1.09
C ASN A 190 21.76 4.09 -0.45
N GLU A 191 22.81 3.46 -0.98
CA GLU A 191 23.09 3.43 -2.43
C GLU A 191 22.01 2.73 -3.25
N THR A 192 21.30 1.75 -2.68
CA THR A 192 20.16 1.12 -3.36
C THR A 192 19.07 2.16 -3.54
N LEU A 193 18.60 2.80 -2.47
CA LEU A 193 17.51 3.80 -2.50
C LEU A 193 17.75 4.94 -3.50
N LYS A 194 19.00 5.42 -3.61
CA LYS A 194 19.37 6.45 -4.61
C LYS A 194 19.02 6.06 -6.04
N LYS A 195 19.06 4.76 -6.38
CA LYS A 195 18.75 4.26 -7.73
C LYS A 195 17.27 4.41 -8.10
N MET A 196 16.36 4.55 -7.12
CA MET A 196 14.93 4.75 -7.38
C MET A 196 14.59 6.22 -7.69
N VAL A 197 15.42 7.17 -7.24
CA VAL A 197 15.15 8.61 -7.30
C VAL A 197 14.89 9.11 -8.73
N PRO A 198 15.66 8.73 -9.77
CA PRO A 198 15.43 9.22 -11.13
C PRO A 198 14.04 8.88 -11.67
N ALA A 199 13.55 7.66 -11.40
CA ALA A 199 12.22 7.21 -11.83
C ALA A 199 11.11 8.05 -11.16
N ILE A 200 11.26 8.34 -9.86
CA ILE A 200 10.32 9.15 -9.10
C ILE A 200 10.29 10.60 -9.61
N GLU A 201 11.46 11.20 -9.86
CA GLU A 201 11.56 12.56 -10.41
C GLU A 201 10.94 12.65 -11.81
N ALA A 202 11.16 11.65 -12.66
CA ALA A 202 10.52 11.56 -13.98
C ALA A 202 8.99 11.46 -13.88
N ALA A 203 8.48 10.65 -12.95
CA ALA A 203 7.05 10.54 -12.69
C ALA A 203 6.45 11.86 -12.16
N MET A 204 7.11 12.52 -11.21
CA MET A 204 6.68 13.82 -10.67
C MET A 204 6.62 14.91 -11.74
N LYS A 205 7.60 14.94 -12.66
CA LYS A 205 7.59 15.88 -13.80
C LYS A 205 6.44 15.63 -14.78
N ARG A 206 5.99 14.37 -14.93
CA ARG A 206 4.88 14.01 -15.83
C ARG A 206 3.51 14.45 -15.30
N ILE A 207 3.36 14.52 -13.99
CA ILE A 207 2.07 14.82 -13.33
C ILE A 207 1.91 16.29 -12.92
N ASN A 208 2.97 17.09 -13.06
CA ASN A 208 2.96 18.53 -12.89
C ASN A 208 2.73 19.23 -14.22
#